data_AF-A0A923VQQ2-F1
#
_entry.id   AF-A0A923VQQ2-F1
#
_cell.length_a   1.000
_cell.length_b   1.000
_cell.length_c   1.000
_cell.angle_alpha   90.00
_cell.angle_beta   90.00
_cell.angle_gamma   90.00
#
_symmetry.space_group_name_H-M   'P 1'
#
loop_
_entity.id
_entity.type
_entity.pdbx_description
1 polymer ?
#
loop_
_entity_poly.entity_id
_entity_poly.type
_entity_poly.pdbx_seq_one_letter_code
_entity_poly.pdbx_strand_id
1 'polypeptide(L)'
;MTQEACMPPYIPQIRLYTDWLRTERGLPFENYDALWQWSVTDLDAFWQSIWDYFDLRSPTPHTAVLSVDKMPGAQWFTGAQFNYAHQVFRHVDAASAAGFPAIVSRNEKGQARELSWPELKRQVASMALHLKAQGLQPGDRVAAYLPNIPEAMIAFIATVSIGGVWSICAPDMGTNAVLDRFKQIEPKVLIACDGVTYGGKDIDRTGVVAELRAALPTVTHLIVQDELGLSGAIESATPFAGVVSRDDPQVAAFEPLWLPFDHPLWIVYSSGTTGLPKPIVHGHGGAVIVAMALMGLHDDLGSSYAANSWGERFHWYSSTGWVMWNCQMMGLLLGTTCCIYDGNPGGTKKPGEDGPDWGTLYRFAAETGVTFFGAGAAFFANCMKAGLELSQCGDLTRVRALGTTGSPLSEEAQRWGTQQFAQLGTPDIWWCNMSGGTDFAGAFIGGNRDLP
;
A
#
# COMPACT_ATOMS: atom_id res chain seq x y z
N MET A 1 -33.90 -16.18 14.34
CA MET A 1 -33.37 -15.12 15.23
C MET A 1 -31.88 -15.38 15.39
N THR A 2 -31.10 -14.94 14.42
CA THR A 2 -29.64 -14.89 14.53
C THR A 2 -29.30 -13.74 15.46
N GLN A 3 -28.55 -14.01 16.52
CA GLN A 3 -27.92 -12.97 17.32
C GLN A 3 -27.04 -12.15 16.35
N GLU A 4 -27.49 -10.96 15.97
CA GLU A 4 -26.57 -9.90 15.59
C GLU A 4 -25.69 -9.68 16.81
N ALA A 5 -24.50 -10.29 16.79
CA ALA A 5 -23.46 -9.94 17.72
C ALA A 5 -23.22 -8.44 17.48
N CYS A 6 -23.72 -7.61 18.39
CA CYS A 6 -23.44 -6.18 18.42
C CYS A 6 -21.91 -6.07 18.50
N MET A 7 -21.29 -5.84 17.35
CA MET A 7 -19.86 -5.56 17.28
C MET A 7 -19.63 -4.36 18.20
N PRO A 8 -18.77 -4.47 19.22
CA PRO A 8 -18.49 -3.33 20.09
C PRO A 8 -18.05 -2.13 19.24
N PRO A 9 -18.36 -0.89 19.66
CA PRO A 9 -18.04 0.29 18.87
C PRO A 9 -16.54 0.33 18.61
N TYR A 10 -16.17 0.49 17.33
CA TYR A 10 -14.78 0.68 16.93
C TYR A 10 -14.21 1.91 17.65
N ILE A 11 -13.28 1.70 18.58
CA ILE A 11 -12.57 2.77 19.27
C ILE A 11 -11.49 3.29 18.33
N PRO A 12 -11.39 4.61 18.10
CA PRO A 12 -10.33 5.16 17.26
C PRO A 12 -8.93 4.72 17.72
N GLN A 13 -8.07 4.33 16.79
CA GLN A 13 -6.72 3.84 17.05
C GLN A 13 -5.87 4.89 17.77
N ILE A 14 -6.03 6.18 17.43
CA ILE A 14 -5.35 7.26 18.15
C ILE A 14 -5.79 7.38 19.61
N ARG A 15 -7.04 7.02 19.92
CA ARG A 15 -7.55 6.98 21.29
C ARG A 15 -6.96 5.82 22.07
N LEU A 16 -6.88 4.63 21.45
CA LEU A 16 -6.21 3.47 22.04
C LEU A 16 -4.74 3.76 22.34
N TYR A 17 -4.05 4.44 21.42
CA TYR A 17 -2.67 4.89 21.62
C TYR A 17 -2.54 5.91 22.75
N THR A 18 -3.44 6.90 22.82
CA THR A 18 -3.43 7.91 23.89
C THR A 18 -3.73 7.29 25.26
N ASP A 19 -4.63 6.31 25.32
CA ASP A 19 -4.91 5.57 26.55
C ASP A 19 -3.70 4.72 26.95
N TRP A 20 -3.02 4.07 26.01
CA TRP A 20 -1.77 3.35 26.25
C TRP A 20 -0.64 4.26 26.75
N LEU A 21 -0.48 5.46 26.17
CA LEU A 21 0.47 6.47 26.65
C LEU A 21 0.18 6.85 28.11
N ARG A 22 -1.10 7.01 28.45
CA ARG A 22 -1.53 7.30 29.82
C ARG A 22 -1.18 6.16 30.77
N THR A 23 -1.49 4.91 30.42
CA THR A 23 -1.35 3.77 31.35
C THR A 23 0.08 3.22 31.42
N GLU A 24 0.75 3.07 30.28
CA GLU A 24 2.07 2.43 30.17
C GLU A 24 3.24 3.41 30.24
N ARG A 25 3.01 4.69 29.90
CA ARG A 25 4.06 5.74 29.91
C ARG A 25 3.83 6.84 30.93
N GLY A 26 2.66 6.89 31.58
CA GLY A 26 2.33 7.97 32.50
C GLY A 26 2.22 9.34 31.81
N LEU A 27 1.88 9.35 30.52
CA LEU A 27 1.76 10.56 29.69
C LEU A 27 0.29 10.82 29.33
N PRO A 28 -0.49 11.51 30.20
CA PRO A 28 -1.84 11.92 29.87
C PRO A 28 -1.85 13.17 28.99
N PHE A 29 -2.71 13.17 27.97
CA PHE A 29 -3.00 14.34 27.14
C PHE A 29 -4.48 14.71 27.23
N GLU A 30 -4.77 16.00 27.36
CA GLU A 30 -6.15 16.52 27.50
C GLU A 30 -6.91 16.51 26.16
N ASN A 31 -6.20 16.76 25.06
CA ASN A 31 -6.74 16.83 23.71
C ASN A 31 -5.65 16.53 22.68
N TYR A 32 -6.04 16.46 21.41
CA TYR A 32 -5.12 16.20 20.31
C TYR A 32 -4.03 17.28 20.17
N ASP A 33 -4.35 18.55 20.42
CA ASP A 33 -3.35 19.63 20.32
C ASP A 33 -2.21 19.44 21.33
N ALA A 34 -2.53 19.00 22.55
CA ALA A 34 -1.52 18.69 23.56
C ALA A 34 -0.65 17.48 23.16
N LEU A 35 -1.27 16.42 22.61
CA LEU A 35 -0.55 15.26 22.08
C LEU A 35 0.36 15.64 20.91
N TRP A 36 -0.16 16.43 19.96
CA TRP A 36 0.58 16.94 18.81
C TRP A 36 1.75 17.82 19.24
N GLN A 37 1.52 18.78 20.15
CA GLN A 37 2.57 19.66 20.67
C GLN A 37 3.69 18.85 21.34
N TRP A 38 3.35 17.82 22.11
CA TRP A 38 4.34 16.90 22.67
C TRP A 38 5.10 16.15 21.58
N SER A 39 4.40 15.62 20.57
CA SER A 39 5.00 14.83 19.48
C SER A 39 6.08 15.57 18.69
N VAL A 40 6.04 16.91 18.67
CA VAL A 40 7.01 17.76 17.96
C VAL A 40 8.02 18.44 18.89
N THR A 41 7.80 18.42 20.21
CA THR A 41 8.73 19.03 21.18
C THR A 41 9.62 18.00 21.87
N ASP A 42 9.15 16.76 22.02
CA ASP A 42 9.91 15.63 22.54
C ASP A 42 9.94 14.50 21.50
N LEU A 43 10.73 14.71 20.44
CA LEU A 43 10.82 13.79 19.30
C LEU A 43 11.29 12.40 19.72
N ASP A 44 12.27 12.31 20.63
CA ASP A 44 12.81 11.03 21.09
C ASP A 44 11.72 10.22 21.81
N ALA A 45 10.99 10.84 22.75
CA ALA A 45 9.92 10.14 23.46
C ALA A 45 8.77 9.75 22.53
N PHE A 46 8.37 10.63 21.62
CA PHE A 46 7.30 10.34 20.67
C PHE A 46 7.65 9.18 19.75
N TRP A 47 8.77 9.24 19.04
CA TRP A 47 9.12 8.17 18.10
C TRP A 47 9.48 6.86 18.81
N GLN A 48 10.05 6.91 20.03
CA GLN A 48 10.18 5.72 20.87
C GLN A 48 8.81 5.11 21.18
N SER A 49 7.82 5.94 21.50
CA SER A 49 6.49 5.45 21.84
C SER A 49 5.76 4.82 20.65
N ILE A 50 5.97 5.32 19.42
CA ILE A 50 5.45 4.69 18.19
C ILE A 50 6.13 3.34 17.96
N TRP A 51 7.45 3.28 18.11
CA TRP A 51 8.21 2.02 18.03
C TRP A 51 7.63 0.98 19.01
N ASP A 52 7.39 1.37 20.26
CA ASP A 52 6.94 0.47 21.30
C ASP A 52 5.46 0.08 21.19
N TYR A 53 4.57 1.03 20.88
CA TYR A 53 3.13 0.78 20.76
C TYR A 53 2.81 -0.18 19.63
N PHE A 54 3.46 -0.02 18.48
CA PHE A 54 3.30 -0.93 17.34
C PHE A 54 4.21 -2.16 17.43
N ASP A 55 4.98 -2.33 18.52
CA ASP A 55 5.90 -3.45 18.75
C ASP A 55 6.83 -3.66 17.54
N LEU A 56 7.48 -2.58 17.10
CA LEU A 56 8.53 -2.66 16.10
C LEU A 56 9.73 -3.40 16.70
N ARG A 57 10.32 -4.32 15.95
CA ARG A 57 11.35 -5.24 16.47
C ARG A 57 12.66 -5.10 15.74
N SER A 58 13.73 -5.27 16.51
CA SER A 58 15.09 -5.33 16.02
C SER A 58 15.88 -6.40 16.78
N PRO A 59 16.77 -7.16 16.11
CA PRO A 59 17.67 -8.10 16.79
C PRO A 59 18.79 -7.38 17.56
N THR A 60 18.98 -6.07 17.32
CA THR A 60 19.98 -5.23 17.98
C THR A 60 19.31 -4.02 18.62
N PRO A 61 19.72 -3.60 19.82
CA PRO A 61 19.18 -2.38 20.41
C PRO A 61 19.66 -1.14 19.62
N HIS A 62 18.81 -0.13 19.48
CA HIS A 62 19.26 1.22 19.13
C HIS A 62 19.84 1.93 20.35
N THR A 63 20.85 2.79 20.13
CA THR A 63 21.50 3.59 21.16
C THR A 63 20.87 4.96 21.34
N ALA A 64 20.14 5.45 20.33
CA ALA A 64 19.39 6.70 20.35
C ALA A 64 18.25 6.66 19.33
N VAL A 65 17.15 7.36 19.61
CA VAL A 65 16.04 7.53 18.67
C VAL A 65 16.41 8.54 17.59
N LEU A 66 16.94 9.71 17.95
CA LEU A 66 17.55 10.67 17.02
C LEU A 66 18.99 10.96 17.43
N SER A 67 19.97 10.37 16.74
CA SER A 67 21.40 10.56 17.07
C SER A 67 22.02 11.77 16.38
N VAL A 68 21.48 12.16 15.23
CA VAL A 68 21.88 13.35 14.47
C VAL A 68 20.62 14.12 14.09
N ASP A 69 20.43 15.28 14.70
CA ASP A 69 19.32 16.19 14.40
C ASP A 69 19.76 17.28 13.41
N LYS A 70 19.72 16.95 12.12
CA LYS A 70 19.96 17.92 11.03
C LYS A 70 19.20 17.51 9.78
N MET A 71 18.82 18.50 8.96
CA MET A 71 18.18 18.26 7.68
C MET A 71 18.94 18.92 6.52
N PRO A 72 19.27 18.18 5.44
CA PRO A 72 19.15 16.72 5.29
C PRO A 72 20.21 15.95 6.09
N GLY A 73 19.96 14.65 6.34
CA GLY A 73 20.92 13.72 6.93
C GLY A 73 20.71 13.42 8.42
N ALA A 74 19.45 13.48 8.89
CA ALA A 74 19.09 13.02 10.22
C ALA A 74 19.33 11.51 10.34
N GLN A 75 19.73 11.06 11.53
CA GLN A 75 19.99 9.64 11.81
C GLN A 75 19.06 9.14 12.91
N TRP A 76 18.11 8.29 12.50
CA TRP A 76 17.07 7.73 13.36
C TRP A 76 17.40 6.29 13.77
N PHE A 77 17.08 5.92 15.02
CA PHE A 77 17.23 4.58 15.59
C PHE A 77 18.61 3.95 15.34
N THR A 78 19.67 4.73 15.57
CA THR A 78 21.04 4.29 15.32
C THR A 78 21.35 3.03 16.13
N GLY A 79 21.81 1.97 15.46
CA GLY A 79 22.10 0.66 16.07
C GLY A 79 21.00 -0.37 15.87
N ALA A 80 19.75 0.04 15.61
CA ALA A 80 18.71 -0.90 15.23
C ALA A 80 18.93 -1.45 13.81
N GLN A 81 18.63 -2.73 13.65
CA GLN A 81 18.39 -3.35 12.36
C GLN A 81 16.90 -3.56 12.09
N PHE A 82 16.47 -3.38 10.85
CA PHE A 82 15.07 -3.39 10.47
C PHE A 82 14.84 -3.98 9.08
N ASN A 83 13.68 -4.58 8.85
CA ASN A 83 13.21 -4.96 7.52
C ASN A 83 11.68 -4.84 7.44
N TYR A 84 11.20 -4.27 6.33
CA TYR A 84 9.77 -4.10 6.05
C TYR A 84 9.03 -5.45 6.10
N ALA A 85 9.63 -6.50 5.53
CA ALA A 85 9.02 -7.82 5.44
C ALA A 85 8.88 -8.50 6.81
N HIS A 86 9.77 -8.25 7.78
CA HIS A 86 9.59 -8.76 9.14
C HIS A 86 8.33 -8.20 9.79
N GLN A 87 8.07 -6.89 9.62
CA GLN A 87 6.86 -6.26 10.13
C GLN A 87 5.60 -6.78 9.44
N VAL A 88 5.63 -7.08 8.13
CA VAL A 88 4.49 -7.71 7.45
C VAL A 88 4.27 -9.14 7.97
N PHE A 89 5.33 -9.96 8.05
CA PHE A 89 5.20 -11.39 8.32
C PHE A 89 4.82 -11.75 9.76
N ARG A 90 4.96 -10.85 10.72
CA ARG A 90 4.47 -11.07 12.09
C ARG A 90 2.96 -11.32 12.16
N HIS A 91 2.21 -10.83 11.17
CA HIS A 91 0.75 -10.91 11.14
C HIS A 91 0.24 -12.25 10.61
N VAL A 92 1.11 -13.07 10.01
CA VAL A 92 0.71 -14.28 9.27
C VAL A 92 -0.09 -15.25 10.14
N ASP A 93 0.44 -15.61 11.31
CA ASP A 93 -0.17 -16.63 12.16
C ASP A 93 -1.51 -16.14 12.72
N ALA A 94 -1.55 -14.92 13.27
CA ALA A 94 -2.76 -14.36 13.89
C ALA A 94 -3.88 -14.12 12.87
N ALA A 95 -3.56 -13.56 11.70
CA ALA A 95 -4.54 -13.32 10.65
C ALA A 95 -5.05 -14.62 10.02
N SER A 96 -4.15 -15.60 9.80
CA SER A 96 -4.53 -16.92 9.29
C SER A 96 -5.42 -17.69 10.28
N ALA A 97 -5.09 -17.65 11.58
CA ALA A 97 -5.90 -18.28 12.63
C ALA A 97 -7.31 -17.65 12.73
N ALA A 98 -7.40 -16.35 12.49
CA ALA A 98 -8.67 -15.63 12.44
C ALA A 98 -9.44 -15.80 11.10
N GLY A 99 -8.84 -16.44 10.09
CA GLY A 99 -9.48 -16.70 8.80
C GLY A 99 -9.55 -15.49 7.85
N PHE A 100 -8.68 -14.48 8.04
CA PHE A 100 -8.65 -13.31 7.17
C PHE A 100 -7.58 -13.45 6.08
N PRO A 101 -7.88 -13.07 4.82
CA PRO A 101 -6.89 -13.04 3.75
C PRO A 101 -5.94 -11.84 3.91
N ALA A 102 -4.76 -11.92 3.30
CA ALA A 102 -3.86 -10.77 3.19
C ALA A 102 -4.33 -9.80 2.10
N ILE A 103 -4.70 -10.34 0.93
CA ILE A 103 -5.08 -9.55 -0.23
C ILE A 103 -6.38 -10.09 -0.80
N VAL A 104 -7.31 -9.18 -1.09
CA VAL A 104 -8.51 -9.45 -1.91
C VAL A 104 -8.40 -8.57 -3.15
N SER A 105 -8.38 -9.18 -4.33
CA SER A 105 -8.17 -8.46 -5.58
C SER A 105 -9.27 -8.73 -6.59
N ARG A 106 -9.53 -7.74 -7.44
CA ARG A 106 -10.36 -7.87 -8.64
C ARG A 106 -9.81 -7.06 -9.78
N ASN A 107 -9.93 -7.54 -11.02
CA ASN A 107 -9.68 -6.73 -12.19
C ASN A 107 -10.97 -6.36 -12.96
N GLU A 108 -10.88 -5.44 -13.92
CA GLU A 108 -12.04 -4.98 -14.70
C GLU A 108 -12.64 -6.05 -15.63
N LYS A 109 -11.94 -7.19 -15.84
CA LYS A 109 -12.48 -8.39 -16.49
C LYS A 109 -13.32 -9.25 -15.54
N GLY A 110 -13.43 -8.87 -14.27
CA GLY A 110 -14.19 -9.59 -13.25
C GLY A 110 -13.45 -10.76 -12.62
N GLN A 111 -12.16 -10.95 -12.93
CA GLN A 111 -11.35 -11.98 -12.27
C GLN A 111 -11.09 -11.54 -10.83
N ALA A 112 -11.51 -12.37 -9.88
CA ALA A 112 -11.34 -12.13 -8.45
C ALA A 112 -10.38 -13.16 -7.85
N ARG A 113 -9.52 -12.71 -6.94
CA ARG A 113 -8.55 -13.57 -6.23
C ARG A 113 -8.46 -13.17 -4.77
N GLU A 114 -8.43 -14.16 -3.88
CA GLU A 114 -8.07 -13.98 -2.48
C GLU A 114 -6.73 -14.68 -2.22
N LEU A 115 -5.79 -13.95 -1.62
CA LEU A 115 -4.49 -14.47 -1.23
C LEU A 115 -4.41 -14.51 0.29
N SER A 116 -4.22 -15.71 0.85
CA SER A 116 -4.05 -15.88 2.29
C SER A 116 -2.68 -15.37 2.74
N TRP A 117 -2.53 -15.08 4.04
CA TRP A 117 -1.25 -14.67 4.61
C TRP A 117 -0.14 -15.74 4.47
N PRO A 118 -0.40 -17.05 4.71
CA PRO A 118 0.61 -18.08 4.48
C PRO A 118 1.02 -18.17 3.01
N GLU A 119 0.07 -18.07 2.08
CA GLU A 119 0.37 -18.13 0.65
C GLU A 119 1.14 -16.90 0.17
N LEU A 120 0.81 -15.71 0.68
CA LEU A 120 1.61 -14.50 0.46
C LEU A 120 3.06 -14.71 0.94
N LYS A 121 3.26 -15.20 2.17
CA LYS A 121 4.61 -15.46 2.72
C LYS A 121 5.36 -16.49 1.85
N ARG A 122 4.70 -17.56 1.42
CA ARG A 122 5.28 -18.61 0.56
C ARG A 122 5.71 -18.07 -0.80
N GLN A 123 4.84 -17.32 -1.49
CA GLN A 123 5.16 -16.72 -2.79
C GLN A 123 6.30 -15.69 -2.70
N VAL A 124 6.28 -14.86 -1.65
CA VAL A 124 7.37 -13.91 -1.36
C VAL A 124 8.69 -14.64 -1.12
N ALA A 125 8.69 -15.69 -0.30
CA ALA A 125 9.89 -16.50 -0.04
C ALA A 125 10.42 -17.18 -1.31
N SER A 126 9.53 -17.77 -2.12
CA SER A 126 9.86 -18.35 -3.43
C SER A 126 10.56 -17.34 -4.33
N MET A 127 9.96 -16.16 -4.49
CA MET A 127 10.53 -15.10 -5.32
C MET A 127 11.83 -14.54 -4.76
N ALA A 128 11.92 -14.33 -3.45
CA ALA A 128 13.14 -13.84 -2.80
C ALA A 128 14.32 -14.81 -3.00
N LEU A 129 14.08 -16.12 -2.87
CA LEU A 129 15.10 -17.14 -3.13
C LEU A 129 15.49 -17.20 -4.61
N HIS A 130 14.53 -17.03 -5.52
CA HIS A 130 14.81 -16.93 -6.95
C HIS A 130 15.68 -15.71 -7.26
N LEU A 131 15.33 -14.52 -6.76
CA LEU A 131 16.11 -13.29 -6.95
C LEU A 131 17.53 -13.41 -6.39
N LYS A 132 17.69 -14.04 -5.21
CA LYS A 132 19.00 -14.40 -4.65
C LYS A 132 19.79 -15.32 -5.59
N ALA A 133 19.15 -16.34 -6.17
CA ALA A 133 19.79 -17.25 -7.12
C ALA A 133 20.19 -16.56 -8.44
N GLN A 134 19.47 -15.52 -8.85
CA GLN A 134 19.86 -14.63 -9.96
C GLN A 134 20.94 -13.61 -9.56
N GLY A 135 21.45 -13.68 -8.32
CA GLY A 135 22.57 -12.90 -7.83
C GLY A 135 22.20 -11.52 -7.27
N LEU A 136 20.92 -11.22 -7.00
CA LEU A 136 20.54 -9.96 -6.35
C LEU A 136 21.20 -9.85 -4.97
N GLN A 137 21.84 -8.70 -4.70
CA GLN A 137 22.47 -8.38 -3.41
C GLN A 137 21.77 -7.20 -2.73
N PRO A 138 21.92 -7.02 -1.41
CA PRO A 138 21.43 -5.81 -0.74
C PRO A 138 21.96 -4.53 -1.41
N GLY A 139 21.06 -3.60 -1.73
CA GLY A 139 21.36 -2.35 -2.45
C GLY A 139 21.22 -2.43 -3.97
N ASP A 140 21.09 -3.63 -4.56
CA ASP A 140 20.75 -3.77 -5.98
C ASP A 140 19.32 -3.30 -6.23
N ARG A 141 19.08 -2.62 -7.37
CA ARG A 141 17.74 -2.11 -7.71
C ARG A 141 16.96 -3.16 -8.52
N VAL A 142 15.69 -3.32 -8.17
CA VAL A 142 14.70 -4.07 -8.95
C VAL A 142 13.68 -3.07 -9.48
N ALA A 143 13.60 -2.95 -10.79
CA ALA A 143 12.62 -2.12 -11.48
C ALA A 143 11.40 -2.96 -11.85
N ALA A 144 10.21 -2.38 -11.71
CA ALA A 144 8.95 -3.03 -12.03
C ALA A 144 8.09 -2.17 -12.97
N TYR A 145 7.45 -2.82 -13.95
CA TYR A 145 6.46 -2.23 -14.84
C TYR A 145 5.19 -3.08 -14.73
N LEU A 146 4.43 -2.88 -13.66
CA LEU A 146 3.33 -3.76 -13.24
C LEU A 146 2.08 -2.95 -12.84
N PRO A 147 0.87 -3.47 -13.14
CA PRO A 147 -0.39 -2.87 -12.70
C PRO A 147 -0.64 -3.13 -11.20
N ASN A 148 -1.79 -2.69 -10.67
CA ASN A 148 -2.12 -2.86 -9.25
C ASN A 148 -2.68 -4.27 -8.97
N ILE A 149 -1.79 -5.25 -8.98
CA ILE A 149 -2.09 -6.68 -8.84
C ILE A 149 -1.33 -7.29 -7.65
N PRO A 150 -1.79 -8.43 -7.07
CA PRO A 150 -1.09 -9.13 -5.98
C PRO A 150 0.38 -9.42 -6.29
N GLU A 151 0.70 -9.73 -7.55
CA GLU A 151 2.06 -9.99 -8.01
C GLU A 151 3.00 -8.80 -7.82
N ALA A 152 2.52 -7.56 -7.98
CA ALA A 152 3.30 -6.36 -7.68
C ALA A 152 3.61 -6.26 -6.17
N MET A 153 2.65 -6.61 -5.31
CA MET A 153 2.82 -6.65 -3.85
C MET A 153 3.82 -7.74 -3.45
N ILE A 154 3.71 -8.94 -4.03
CA ILE A 154 4.64 -10.06 -3.79
C ILE A 154 6.07 -9.68 -4.22
N ALA A 155 6.23 -9.13 -5.42
CA ALA A 155 7.53 -8.75 -5.96
C ALA A 155 8.22 -7.66 -5.14
N PHE A 156 7.46 -6.68 -4.68
CA PHE A 156 7.96 -5.65 -3.77
C PHE A 156 8.46 -6.27 -2.46
N ILE A 157 7.62 -7.04 -1.75
CA ILE A 157 8.01 -7.61 -0.45
C ILE A 157 9.19 -8.58 -0.63
N ALA A 158 9.21 -9.38 -1.69
CA ALA A 158 10.32 -10.30 -2.00
C ALA A 158 11.64 -9.54 -2.23
N THR A 159 11.61 -8.47 -3.02
CA THR A 159 12.77 -7.61 -3.27
C THR A 159 13.35 -7.05 -1.97
N VAL A 160 12.50 -6.41 -1.16
CA VAL A 160 12.97 -5.69 0.03
C VAL A 160 13.30 -6.62 1.20
N SER A 161 12.70 -7.83 1.23
CA SER A 161 13.04 -8.86 2.22
C SER A 161 14.50 -9.33 2.14
N ILE A 162 15.14 -9.17 0.97
CA ILE A 162 16.54 -9.52 0.73
C ILE A 162 17.43 -8.28 0.54
N GLY A 163 16.93 -7.11 0.92
CA GLY A 163 17.65 -5.84 0.88
C GLY A 163 17.77 -5.23 -0.52
N GLY A 164 17.08 -5.77 -1.52
CA GLY A 164 16.96 -5.12 -2.82
C GLY A 164 16.14 -3.83 -2.69
N VAL A 165 16.40 -2.87 -3.58
CA VAL A 165 15.74 -1.56 -3.59
C VAL A 165 14.69 -1.54 -4.69
N TRP A 166 13.43 -1.38 -4.30
CA TRP A 166 12.30 -1.46 -5.22
C TRP A 166 12.05 -0.14 -5.98
N SER A 167 11.64 -0.22 -7.23
CA SER A 167 11.07 0.92 -7.95
C SER A 167 10.05 0.46 -8.97
N ILE A 168 8.89 1.12 -9.05
CA ILE A 168 7.79 0.71 -9.93
C ILE A 168 7.29 1.87 -10.78
N CYS A 169 6.99 1.57 -12.04
CA CYS A 169 6.21 2.40 -12.95
C CYS A 169 4.94 1.65 -13.36
N ALA A 170 3.85 2.38 -13.56
CA ALA A 170 2.59 1.78 -13.99
C ALA A 170 2.56 1.53 -15.51
N PRO A 171 1.82 0.50 -15.99
CA PRO A 171 1.76 0.16 -17.40
C PRO A 171 1.03 1.17 -18.31
N ASP A 172 0.44 2.22 -17.75
CA ASP A 172 -0.14 3.34 -18.48
C ASP A 172 0.92 4.40 -18.87
N MET A 173 2.11 4.35 -18.26
CA MET A 173 3.23 5.23 -18.59
C MET A 173 3.86 4.83 -19.94
N GLY A 174 4.16 5.83 -20.77
CA GLY A 174 4.88 5.62 -22.04
C GLY A 174 6.36 5.29 -21.83
N THR A 175 6.97 4.57 -22.79
CA THR A 175 8.34 4.04 -22.69
C THR A 175 9.36 5.07 -22.23
N ASN A 176 9.37 6.27 -22.84
CA ASN A 176 10.35 7.31 -22.51
C ASN A 176 10.22 7.77 -21.04
N ALA A 177 8.99 7.92 -20.53
CA ALA A 177 8.77 8.31 -19.15
C ALA A 177 9.30 7.25 -18.16
N VAL A 178 9.20 5.98 -18.53
CA VAL A 178 9.76 4.86 -17.75
C VAL A 178 11.29 4.84 -17.84
N LEU A 179 11.85 5.03 -19.03
CA LEU A 179 13.31 5.07 -19.22
C LEU A 179 13.98 6.25 -18.53
N ASP A 180 13.36 7.43 -18.56
CA ASP A 180 13.83 8.62 -17.84
C ASP A 180 13.95 8.36 -16.33
N ARG A 181 13.18 7.41 -15.80
CA ARG A 181 13.25 6.96 -14.41
C ARG A 181 14.30 5.87 -14.23
N PHE A 182 14.15 4.74 -14.91
CA PHE A 182 14.94 3.55 -14.64
C PHE A 182 16.41 3.65 -15.08
N LYS A 183 16.74 4.48 -16.08
CA LYS A 183 18.15 4.73 -16.43
C LYS A 183 18.93 5.39 -15.29
N GLN A 184 18.28 6.19 -14.45
CA GLN A 184 18.95 6.88 -13.34
C GLN A 184 19.36 5.94 -12.20
N ILE A 185 18.72 4.77 -12.09
CA ILE A 185 18.91 3.86 -10.95
C ILE A 185 19.57 2.54 -11.33
N GLU A 186 19.85 2.32 -12.62
CA GLU A 186 20.60 1.16 -13.12
C GLU A 186 20.11 -0.17 -12.51
N PRO A 187 18.86 -0.60 -12.77
CA PRO A 187 18.30 -1.79 -12.18
C PRO A 187 19.00 -3.04 -12.71
N LYS A 188 19.13 -4.05 -11.83
CA LYS A 188 19.68 -5.37 -12.16
C LYS A 188 18.61 -6.36 -12.61
N VAL A 189 17.40 -6.19 -12.10
CA VAL A 189 16.24 -7.02 -12.46
C VAL A 189 15.11 -6.12 -12.94
N LEU A 190 14.44 -6.56 -14.01
CA LEU A 190 13.20 -5.96 -14.50
C LEU A 190 12.08 -6.98 -14.33
N ILE A 191 10.98 -6.56 -13.73
CA ILE A 191 9.74 -7.34 -13.62
C ILE A 191 8.66 -6.59 -14.38
N ALA A 192 8.02 -7.18 -15.37
CA ALA A 192 7.06 -6.48 -16.21
C ALA A 192 5.82 -7.32 -16.51
N CYS A 193 4.69 -6.69 -16.80
CA CYS A 193 3.54 -7.38 -17.39
C CYS A 193 3.65 -7.40 -18.93
N ASP A 194 3.03 -8.39 -19.56
CA ASP A 194 2.91 -8.48 -21.02
C ASP A 194 1.85 -7.51 -21.60
N GLY A 195 0.91 -7.07 -20.78
CA GLY A 195 -0.14 -6.12 -21.13
C GLY A 195 -1.06 -5.80 -19.97
N VAL A 196 -2.10 -5.00 -20.24
CA VAL A 196 -3.16 -4.66 -19.28
C VAL A 196 -4.51 -4.55 -19.97
N THR A 197 -5.60 -4.71 -19.21
CA THR A 197 -6.94 -4.32 -19.65
C THR A 197 -7.33 -3.03 -18.93
N TYR A 198 -7.66 -1.97 -19.68
CA TYR A 198 -8.13 -0.71 -19.09
C TYR A 198 -9.28 -0.09 -19.87
N GLY A 199 -10.40 0.18 -19.18
CA GLY A 199 -11.61 0.72 -19.81
C GLY A 199 -12.22 -0.23 -20.83
N GLY A 200 -12.08 -1.54 -20.63
CA GLY A 200 -12.61 -2.59 -21.50
C GLY A 200 -11.78 -2.82 -22.77
N LYS A 201 -10.53 -2.35 -22.79
CA LYS A 201 -9.59 -2.52 -23.90
C LYS A 201 -8.32 -3.21 -23.44
N ASP A 202 -7.94 -4.25 -24.16
CA ASP A 202 -6.65 -4.90 -24.00
C ASP A 202 -5.56 -4.05 -24.67
N ILE A 203 -4.50 -3.77 -23.91
CA ILE A 203 -3.37 -2.94 -24.32
C ILE A 203 -2.11 -3.80 -24.21
N ASP A 204 -1.59 -4.22 -25.35
CA ASP A 204 -0.33 -4.95 -25.46
C ASP A 204 0.85 -4.08 -25.01
N ARG A 205 1.71 -4.62 -24.15
CA ARG A 205 2.94 -4.00 -23.64
C ARG A 205 4.21 -4.78 -23.97
N THR A 206 4.13 -5.90 -24.69
CA THR A 206 5.29 -6.71 -25.06
C THR A 206 6.37 -5.90 -25.79
N GLY A 207 5.97 -5.04 -26.74
CA GLY A 207 6.90 -4.14 -27.45
C GLY A 207 7.57 -3.11 -26.52
N VAL A 208 6.82 -2.55 -25.57
CA VAL A 208 7.38 -1.64 -24.55
C VAL A 208 8.41 -2.37 -23.69
N VAL A 209 8.10 -3.59 -23.24
CA VAL A 209 9.04 -4.39 -22.43
C VAL A 209 10.32 -4.70 -23.20
N ALA A 210 10.23 -5.03 -24.49
CA ALA A 210 11.40 -5.25 -25.34
C ALA A 210 12.28 -3.98 -25.46
N GLU A 211 11.66 -2.82 -25.66
CA GLU A 211 12.35 -1.52 -25.69
C GLU A 211 13.03 -1.20 -24.35
N LEU A 212 12.32 -1.41 -23.23
CA LEU A 212 12.88 -1.22 -21.88
C LEU A 212 14.10 -2.12 -21.66
N ARG A 213 13.98 -3.41 -22.01
CA ARG A 213 15.08 -4.38 -21.89
C ARG A 213 16.29 -3.97 -22.71
N ALA A 214 16.10 -3.52 -23.94
CA ALA A 214 17.18 -3.09 -24.81
C ALA A 214 17.87 -1.81 -24.31
N ALA A 215 17.11 -0.88 -23.71
CA ALA A 215 17.60 0.41 -23.25
C ALA A 215 18.13 0.41 -21.80
N LEU A 216 18.01 -0.70 -21.07
CA LEU A 216 18.49 -0.88 -19.69
C LEU A 216 19.56 -1.98 -19.63
N PRO A 217 20.81 -1.71 -20.06
CA PRO A 217 21.85 -2.72 -20.22
C PRO A 217 22.33 -3.35 -18.91
N THR A 218 22.04 -2.72 -17.76
CA THR A 218 22.37 -3.25 -16.43
C THR A 218 21.43 -4.35 -15.99
N VAL A 219 20.27 -4.49 -16.62
CA VAL A 219 19.32 -5.55 -16.28
C VAL A 219 19.93 -6.87 -16.75
N THR A 220 20.09 -7.83 -15.85
CA THR A 220 20.60 -9.17 -16.15
C THR A 220 19.50 -10.22 -16.14
N HIS A 221 18.36 -9.94 -15.52
CA HIS A 221 17.23 -10.86 -15.41
C HIS A 221 15.89 -10.16 -15.69
N LEU A 222 15.02 -10.81 -16.47
CA LEU A 222 13.68 -10.35 -16.81
C LEU A 222 12.65 -11.37 -16.33
N ILE A 223 11.71 -10.92 -15.51
CA ILE A 223 10.54 -11.70 -15.07
C ILE A 223 9.29 -11.10 -15.72
N VAL A 224 8.44 -11.92 -16.32
CA VAL A 224 7.22 -11.46 -16.99
C VAL A 224 5.99 -12.04 -16.30
N GLN A 225 5.08 -11.15 -15.91
CA GLN A 225 3.72 -11.48 -15.49
C GLN A 225 2.81 -11.53 -16.70
N ASP A 226 1.99 -12.58 -16.76
CA ASP A 226 1.08 -12.86 -17.87
C ASP A 226 -0.34 -12.38 -17.53
N GLU A 227 -0.74 -11.26 -18.11
CA GLU A 227 -2.07 -10.67 -17.94
C GLU A 227 -2.96 -10.86 -19.18
N LEU A 228 -2.35 -10.90 -20.38
CA LEU A 228 -3.07 -11.00 -21.66
C LEU A 228 -2.82 -12.31 -22.42
N GLY A 229 -2.00 -13.23 -21.91
CA GLY A 229 -1.64 -14.47 -22.61
C GLY A 229 -0.55 -14.25 -23.66
N LEU A 230 0.23 -13.17 -23.56
CA LEU A 230 1.22 -12.72 -24.53
C LEU A 230 2.65 -12.87 -24.04
N SER A 231 2.85 -13.37 -22.82
CA SER A 231 4.18 -13.52 -22.20
C SER A 231 5.17 -14.34 -23.04
N GLY A 232 4.69 -15.29 -23.84
CA GLY A 232 5.51 -16.07 -24.79
C GLY A 232 6.11 -15.28 -25.95
N ALA A 233 5.63 -14.05 -26.22
CA ALA A 233 6.20 -13.16 -27.22
C ALA A 233 7.46 -12.42 -26.72
N ILE A 234 7.75 -12.47 -25.41
CA ILE A 234 8.90 -11.78 -24.81
C ILE A 234 10.06 -12.77 -24.69
N GLU A 235 11.09 -12.57 -25.50
CA GLU A 235 12.27 -13.44 -25.51
C GLU A 235 13.08 -13.37 -24.21
N SER A 236 13.67 -14.51 -23.82
CA SER A 236 14.57 -14.60 -22.67
C SER A 236 13.97 -14.11 -21.34
N ALA A 237 12.65 -14.19 -21.19
CA ALA A 237 11.94 -13.89 -19.96
C ALA A 237 11.66 -15.15 -19.14
N THR A 238 11.68 -15.01 -17.81
CA THR A 238 11.21 -16.04 -16.88
C THR A 238 9.74 -15.77 -16.51
N PRO A 239 8.82 -16.73 -16.63
CA PRO A 239 7.43 -16.52 -16.23
C PRO A 239 7.29 -16.30 -14.71
N PHE A 240 6.56 -15.27 -14.30
CA PHE A 240 6.33 -14.92 -12.90
C PHE A 240 5.73 -16.09 -12.12
N ALA A 241 4.72 -16.76 -12.68
CA ALA A 241 4.07 -17.92 -12.06
C ALA A 241 5.08 -19.02 -11.68
N GLY A 242 6.09 -19.27 -12.52
CA GLY A 242 7.16 -20.22 -12.22
C GLY A 242 8.03 -19.76 -11.04
N VAL A 243 8.36 -18.46 -10.99
CA VAL A 243 9.17 -17.84 -9.93
C VAL A 243 8.53 -17.93 -8.55
N VAL A 244 7.19 -17.87 -8.47
CA VAL A 244 6.45 -17.95 -7.19
C VAL A 244 5.91 -19.34 -6.86
N SER A 245 6.10 -20.33 -7.72
CA SER A 245 5.54 -21.68 -7.55
C SER A 245 6.31 -22.59 -6.59
N ARG A 246 7.53 -22.21 -6.20
CA ARG A 246 8.40 -23.05 -5.37
C ARG A 246 7.81 -23.23 -3.98
N ASP A 247 7.68 -24.47 -3.54
CA ASP A 247 7.23 -24.83 -2.19
C ASP A 247 8.05 -26.00 -1.66
N ASP A 248 9.15 -25.68 -0.98
CA ASP A 248 10.12 -26.65 -0.49
C ASP A 248 10.69 -26.21 0.88
N PRO A 249 11.53 -27.03 1.54
CA PRO A 249 12.07 -26.69 2.85
C PRO A 249 12.87 -25.38 2.90
N GLN A 250 13.47 -24.93 1.79
CA GLN A 250 14.16 -23.63 1.77
C GLN A 250 13.16 -22.47 1.75
N VAL A 251 12.05 -22.60 1.03
CA VAL A 251 10.95 -21.63 1.04
C VAL A 251 10.33 -21.56 2.44
N ALA A 252 10.08 -22.71 3.07
CA ALA A 252 9.52 -22.77 4.42
C ALA A 252 10.46 -22.16 5.49
N ALA A 253 11.77 -22.29 5.31
CA ALA A 253 12.79 -21.75 6.23
C ALA A 253 13.24 -20.32 5.88
N PHE A 254 12.64 -19.67 4.88
CA PHE A 254 13.04 -18.34 4.47
C PHE A 254 12.72 -17.31 5.57
N GLU A 255 13.72 -16.50 5.91
CA GLU A 255 13.59 -15.33 6.76
C GLU A 255 14.15 -14.09 6.05
N PRO A 256 13.48 -12.92 6.17
CA PRO A 256 14.02 -11.66 5.69
C PRO A 256 15.38 -11.33 6.32
N LEU A 257 16.18 -10.52 5.63
CA LEU A 257 17.46 -10.03 6.14
C LEU A 257 17.22 -8.90 7.14
N TRP A 258 17.99 -8.89 8.23
CA TRP A 258 18.12 -7.70 9.08
C TRP A 258 19.11 -6.72 8.46
N LEU A 259 18.66 -5.49 8.22
CA LEU A 259 19.41 -4.44 7.52
C LEU A 259 19.53 -3.21 8.42
N PRO A 260 20.47 -2.27 8.20
CA PRO A 260 20.46 -0.99 8.89
C PRO A 260 19.09 -0.31 8.83
N PHE A 261 18.69 0.41 9.88
CA PHE A 261 17.38 1.09 9.94
C PHE A 261 17.13 2.00 8.72
N ASP A 262 18.18 2.65 8.20
CA ASP A 262 18.16 3.56 7.07
C ASP A 262 18.46 2.89 5.71
N HIS A 263 18.59 1.55 5.66
CA HIS A 263 18.81 0.84 4.40
C HIS A 263 17.72 1.22 3.37
N PRO A 264 18.06 1.49 2.10
CA PRO A 264 17.09 1.89 1.09
C PRO A 264 16.00 0.83 0.87
N LEU A 265 14.75 1.23 1.02
CA LEU A 265 13.56 0.40 0.78
C LEU A 265 13.14 0.48 -0.69
N TRP A 266 12.90 1.69 -1.16
CA TRP A 266 12.41 1.95 -2.51
C TRP A 266 12.91 3.27 -3.07
N ILE A 267 12.72 3.44 -4.37
CA ILE A 267 12.90 4.68 -5.11
C ILE A 267 11.58 5.04 -5.79
N VAL A 268 11.02 6.17 -5.38
CA VAL A 268 9.81 6.77 -5.97
C VAL A 268 10.17 8.08 -6.66
N TYR A 269 9.36 8.52 -7.63
CA TYR A 269 9.71 9.68 -8.45
C TYR A 269 8.72 10.82 -8.27
N SER A 270 9.24 12.03 -8.07
CA SER A 270 8.46 13.26 -8.19
C SER A 270 8.62 13.89 -9.57
N SER A 271 7.57 14.56 -10.04
CA SER A 271 7.63 15.41 -11.23
C SER A 271 8.48 16.64 -10.91
N GLY A 272 9.72 16.69 -11.41
CA GLY A 272 10.54 17.89 -11.32
C GLY A 272 9.87 19.06 -12.07
N THR A 273 10.03 20.27 -11.55
CA THR A 273 9.53 21.50 -12.22
C THR A 273 10.38 21.87 -13.45
N THR A 274 11.61 21.36 -13.54
CA THR A 274 12.53 21.56 -14.67
C THR A 274 13.51 20.36 -14.74
N GLY A 275 13.30 19.40 -15.65
CA GLY A 275 14.24 18.30 -15.91
C GLY A 275 13.69 16.88 -15.71
N LEU A 276 14.59 15.89 -15.63
CA LEU A 276 14.23 14.49 -15.41
C LEU A 276 13.50 14.29 -14.07
N PRO A 277 12.63 13.28 -13.94
CA PRO A 277 11.98 12.93 -12.67
C PRO A 277 13.03 12.67 -11.59
N LYS A 278 12.83 13.18 -10.37
CA LYS A 278 13.81 13.05 -9.28
C LYS A 278 13.66 11.69 -8.58
N PRO A 279 14.69 10.83 -8.51
CA PRO A 279 14.65 9.57 -7.77
C PRO A 279 14.77 9.84 -6.26
N ILE A 280 13.66 9.75 -5.54
CA ILE A 280 13.60 9.94 -4.09
C ILE A 280 13.73 8.58 -3.41
N VAL A 281 14.67 8.45 -2.48
CA VAL A 281 14.94 7.22 -1.73
C VAL A 281 14.33 7.32 -0.34
N HIS A 282 13.56 6.31 0.06
CA HIS A 282 13.12 6.14 1.46
C HIS A 282 13.80 4.92 2.07
N GLY A 283 14.12 5.00 3.36
CA GLY A 283 14.70 3.88 4.12
C GLY A 283 13.64 2.96 4.73
N HIS A 284 13.99 1.71 5.00
CA HIS A 284 13.11 0.71 5.61
C HIS A 284 12.45 1.19 6.89
N GLY A 285 13.25 1.57 7.88
CA GLY A 285 12.79 1.96 9.20
C GLY A 285 11.99 3.25 9.17
N GLY A 286 12.50 4.27 8.47
CA GLY A 286 11.83 5.57 8.33
C GLY A 286 10.45 5.46 7.69
N ALA A 287 10.34 4.72 6.57
CA ALA A 287 9.06 4.53 5.90
C ALA A 287 8.05 3.77 6.78
N VAL A 288 8.49 2.72 7.50
CA VAL A 288 7.59 1.91 8.33
C VAL A 288 7.13 2.67 9.57
N ILE A 289 8.01 3.36 10.30
CA ILE A 289 7.60 4.06 11.51
C ILE A 289 6.66 5.23 11.21
N VAL A 290 6.89 5.95 10.10
CA VAL A 290 5.96 6.96 9.59
C VAL A 290 4.63 6.32 9.20
N ALA A 291 4.64 5.16 8.55
CA ALA A 291 3.42 4.43 8.22
C ALA A 291 2.63 4.00 9.46
N MET A 292 3.29 3.61 10.55
CA MET A 292 2.60 3.25 11.79
C MET A 292 1.85 4.43 12.38
N ALA A 293 2.49 5.60 12.47
CA ALA A 293 1.83 6.82 12.93
C ALA A 293 0.71 7.25 11.97
N LEU A 294 0.99 7.31 10.66
CA LEU A 294 0.04 7.78 9.66
C LEU A 294 -1.12 6.80 9.48
N MET A 295 -0.85 5.57 9.04
CA MET A 295 -1.89 4.62 8.71
C MET A 295 -2.61 4.09 9.96
N GLY A 296 -1.83 3.81 11.01
CA GLY A 296 -2.36 3.23 12.23
C GLY A 296 -3.16 4.24 13.04
N LEU A 297 -2.61 5.44 13.27
CA LEU A 297 -3.27 6.43 14.14
C LEU A 297 -4.15 7.41 13.36
N HIS A 298 -3.64 7.98 12.26
CA HIS A 298 -4.34 9.05 11.52
C HIS A 298 -5.35 8.57 10.50
N ASP A 299 -5.11 7.44 9.83
CA ASP A 299 -6.10 6.79 8.96
C ASP A 299 -6.96 5.77 9.71
N ASP A 300 -6.69 5.63 11.02
CA ASP A 300 -7.47 4.82 11.93
C ASP A 300 -7.53 3.35 11.50
N LEU A 301 -6.50 2.80 10.85
CA LEU A 301 -6.47 1.40 10.41
C LEU A 301 -5.98 0.47 11.53
N GLY A 302 -6.65 -0.66 11.67
CA GLY A 302 -6.28 -1.72 12.60
C GLY A 302 -6.11 -3.07 11.90
N SER A 303 -5.45 -4.01 12.58
CA SER A 303 -5.31 -5.37 12.08
C SER A 303 -6.68 -6.05 11.94
N SER A 304 -6.90 -6.82 10.88
CA SER A 304 -8.20 -7.45 10.63
C SER A 304 -8.60 -8.46 11.70
N TYR A 305 -7.67 -8.94 12.52
CA TYR A 305 -7.91 -9.97 13.52
C TYR A 305 -7.96 -9.42 14.96
N ALA A 306 -7.71 -8.13 15.19
CA ALA A 306 -7.84 -7.54 16.52
C ALA A 306 -9.32 -7.34 16.87
N ALA A 307 -9.67 -7.49 18.16
CA ALA A 307 -11.06 -7.36 18.61
C ALA A 307 -11.68 -5.98 18.27
N ASN A 308 -10.90 -4.89 18.35
CA ASN A 308 -11.36 -3.53 18.04
C ASN A 308 -11.62 -3.30 16.54
N SER A 309 -10.88 -3.98 15.68
CA SER A 309 -10.88 -3.80 14.22
C SER A 309 -11.18 -5.13 13.50
N TRP A 310 -12.05 -5.94 14.09
CA TRP A 310 -12.32 -7.28 13.60
C TRP A 310 -12.93 -7.23 12.19
N GLY A 311 -12.27 -7.87 11.24
CA GLY A 311 -12.63 -7.84 9.83
C GLY A 311 -12.33 -6.53 9.10
N GLU A 312 -11.44 -5.67 9.62
CA GLU A 312 -11.01 -4.45 8.92
C GLU A 312 -10.46 -4.79 7.52
N ARG A 313 -10.86 -4.03 6.51
CA ARG A 313 -10.45 -4.19 5.10
C ARG A 313 -10.17 -2.84 4.47
N PHE A 314 -8.92 -2.65 4.04
CA PHE A 314 -8.44 -1.37 3.51
C PHE A 314 -8.41 -1.39 1.99
N HIS A 315 -9.15 -0.48 1.36
CA HIS A 315 -9.08 -0.21 -0.07
C HIS A 315 -8.57 1.20 -0.32
N TRP A 316 -7.59 1.34 -1.20
CA TRP A 316 -7.26 2.62 -1.82
C TRP A 316 -7.17 2.43 -3.33
N TYR A 317 -8.00 3.13 -4.10
CA TYR A 317 -7.90 3.09 -5.55
C TYR A 317 -6.71 3.94 -6.01
N SER A 318 -5.67 3.28 -6.52
CA SER A 318 -4.45 3.91 -7.03
C SER A 318 -3.83 3.07 -8.15
N SER A 319 -3.21 3.76 -9.11
CA SER A 319 -2.20 3.16 -9.99
C SER A 319 -0.88 2.96 -9.21
N THR A 320 -0.07 1.98 -9.60
CA THR A 320 1.25 1.68 -8.99
C THR A 320 2.26 2.81 -9.16
N GLY A 321 2.02 3.74 -10.08
CA GLY A 321 2.88 4.90 -10.33
C GLY A 321 2.75 6.03 -9.30
N TRP A 322 1.79 5.94 -8.38
CA TRP A 322 1.57 6.93 -7.32
C TRP A 322 2.03 6.40 -5.97
N VAL A 323 2.50 7.30 -5.10
CA VAL A 323 2.89 6.95 -3.72
C VAL A 323 1.73 6.36 -2.90
N MET A 324 0.48 6.56 -3.33
CA MET A 324 -0.67 5.93 -2.69
C MET A 324 -0.73 4.42 -2.88
N TRP A 325 -0.07 3.86 -3.91
CA TRP A 325 0.13 2.41 -3.97
C TRP A 325 1.06 1.93 -2.85
N ASN A 326 2.14 2.67 -2.56
CA ASN A 326 2.99 2.40 -1.40
C ASN A 326 2.21 2.52 -0.09
N CYS A 327 1.29 3.47 0.04
CA CYS A 327 0.41 3.58 1.21
C CYS A 327 -0.58 2.40 1.28
N GLN A 328 -1.12 1.94 0.16
CA GLN A 328 -1.94 0.73 0.09
C GLN A 328 -1.18 -0.51 0.58
N MET A 329 0.09 -0.64 0.21
CA MET A 329 0.97 -1.71 0.72
C MET A 329 1.09 -1.66 2.26
N MET A 330 1.11 -0.46 2.85
CA MET A 330 1.26 -0.28 4.30
C MET A 330 0.10 -0.84 5.12
N GLY A 331 -1.07 -1.13 4.53
CA GLY A 331 -2.12 -1.89 5.22
C GLY A 331 -1.62 -3.26 5.72
N LEU A 332 -0.74 -3.92 4.97
CA LEU A 332 -0.13 -5.18 5.38
C LEU A 332 0.85 -5.02 6.56
N LEU A 333 1.44 -3.85 6.77
CA LEU A 333 2.29 -3.58 7.96
C LEU A 333 1.49 -3.53 9.27
N LEU A 334 0.17 -3.33 9.17
CA LEU A 334 -0.76 -3.30 10.28
C LEU A 334 -1.54 -4.62 10.42
N GLY A 335 -1.29 -5.61 9.56
CA GLY A 335 -2.06 -6.85 9.52
C GLY A 335 -3.49 -6.67 9.02
N THR A 336 -3.75 -5.60 8.26
CA THR A 336 -5.05 -5.33 7.62
C THR A 336 -5.12 -6.04 6.27
N THR A 337 -6.24 -6.67 5.95
CA THR A 337 -6.54 -7.16 4.61
C THR A 337 -6.57 -5.99 3.62
N CYS A 338 -5.73 -6.04 2.59
CA CYS A 338 -5.73 -5.06 1.51
C CYS A 338 -6.69 -5.49 0.39
N CYS A 339 -7.67 -4.65 0.08
CA CYS A 339 -8.57 -4.81 -1.06
C CYS A 339 -8.06 -3.97 -2.23
N ILE A 340 -7.65 -4.60 -3.33
CA ILE A 340 -7.05 -3.93 -4.48
C ILE A 340 -7.88 -4.14 -5.75
N TYR A 341 -7.91 -3.14 -6.61
CA TYR A 341 -8.67 -3.19 -7.87
C TYR A 341 -7.78 -2.76 -9.03
N ASP A 342 -7.71 -3.59 -10.07
CA ASP A 342 -6.98 -3.32 -11.30
C ASP A 342 -7.93 -3.02 -12.46
N GLY A 343 -7.99 -1.76 -12.88
CA GLY A 343 -8.82 -1.33 -14.00
C GLY A 343 -9.36 0.08 -13.86
N ASN A 344 -10.21 0.49 -14.79
CA ASN A 344 -10.76 1.84 -14.84
C ASN A 344 -11.73 2.10 -13.67
N PRO A 345 -11.61 3.23 -12.94
CA PRO A 345 -12.46 3.52 -11.78
C PRO A 345 -13.89 3.90 -12.19
N GLY A 346 -14.08 4.36 -13.41
CA GLY A 346 -15.37 4.58 -14.05
C GLY A 346 -15.90 3.35 -14.78
N GLY A 347 -15.36 2.16 -14.50
CA GLY A 347 -15.81 0.91 -15.09
C GLY A 347 -15.67 0.82 -16.60
N THR A 348 -16.30 -0.20 -17.16
CA THR A 348 -16.44 -0.39 -18.60
C THR A 348 -17.82 0.07 -19.05
N LYS A 349 -17.91 0.64 -20.26
CA LYS A 349 -19.21 1.02 -20.83
C LYS A 349 -20.08 -0.23 -20.97
N LYS A 350 -21.28 -0.21 -20.37
CA LYS A 350 -22.25 -1.29 -20.58
C LYS A 350 -22.88 -1.17 -21.97
N PRO A 351 -23.19 -2.30 -22.64
CA PRO A 351 -23.93 -2.26 -23.89
C PRO A 351 -25.27 -1.54 -23.71
N GLY A 352 -25.48 -0.45 -24.45
CA GLY A 352 -26.72 0.34 -24.41
C GLY A 352 -26.73 1.49 -23.40
N GLU A 353 -25.66 1.72 -22.63
CA GLU A 353 -25.51 2.87 -21.73
C GLU A 353 -24.49 3.89 -22.26
N ASP A 354 -24.86 5.18 -22.21
CA ASP A 354 -23.97 6.28 -22.55
C ASP A 354 -23.20 6.75 -21.31
N GLY A 355 -21.97 6.28 -21.13
CA GLY A 355 -21.04 6.84 -20.14
C GLY A 355 -20.28 5.83 -19.29
N PRO A 356 -19.38 6.31 -18.41
CA PRO A 356 -18.70 5.48 -17.40
C PRO A 356 -19.67 5.00 -16.30
N ASP A 357 -19.42 3.81 -15.78
CA ASP A 357 -20.05 3.22 -14.58
C ASP A 357 -19.24 3.56 -13.32
N TRP A 358 -19.50 4.73 -12.75
CA TRP A 358 -18.86 5.21 -11.52
C TRP A 358 -19.26 4.43 -10.25
N GLY A 359 -20.21 3.49 -10.33
CA GLY A 359 -20.55 2.60 -9.23
C GLY A 359 -19.60 1.41 -9.09
N THR A 360 -18.68 1.21 -10.04
CA THR A 360 -17.78 0.05 -10.11
C THR A 360 -16.99 -0.18 -8.83
N LEU A 361 -16.30 0.85 -8.32
CA LEU A 361 -15.49 0.72 -7.10
C LEU A 361 -16.35 0.58 -5.84
N TYR A 362 -17.54 1.19 -5.79
CA TYR A 362 -18.47 1.00 -4.67
C TYR A 362 -19.02 -0.42 -4.63
N ARG A 363 -19.38 -1.01 -5.78
CA ARG A 363 -19.77 -2.43 -5.82
C ARG A 363 -18.63 -3.35 -5.42
N PHE A 364 -17.41 -3.07 -5.88
CA PHE A 364 -16.23 -3.78 -5.40
C PHE A 364 -16.09 -3.67 -3.87
N ALA A 365 -16.24 -2.48 -3.30
CA ALA A 365 -16.17 -2.25 -1.86
C ALA A 365 -17.25 -3.04 -1.09
N ALA A 366 -18.50 -3.03 -1.58
CA ALA A 366 -19.60 -3.79 -0.99
C ALA A 366 -19.35 -5.30 -1.03
N GLU A 367 -19.00 -5.83 -2.20
CA GLU A 367 -18.79 -7.27 -2.40
C GLU A 367 -17.57 -7.81 -1.64
N THR A 368 -16.57 -6.95 -1.39
CA THR A 368 -15.36 -7.32 -0.66
C THR A 368 -15.38 -6.87 0.80
N GLY A 369 -16.46 -6.26 1.29
CA GLY A 369 -16.61 -5.87 2.69
C GLY A 369 -15.59 -4.84 3.17
N VAL A 370 -15.20 -3.91 2.29
CA VAL A 370 -14.28 -2.80 2.60
C VAL A 370 -14.81 -1.97 3.78
N THR A 371 -13.92 -1.56 4.67
CA THR A 371 -14.23 -0.71 5.83
C THR A 371 -13.64 0.69 5.68
N PHE A 372 -12.47 0.83 5.05
CA PHE A 372 -11.88 2.10 4.67
C PHE A 372 -11.75 2.16 3.14
N PHE A 373 -12.42 3.11 2.50
CA PHE A 373 -12.38 3.33 1.05
C PHE A 373 -11.64 4.65 0.75
N GLY A 374 -10.46 4.56 0.15
CA GLY A 374 -9.72 5.71 -0.37
C GLY A 374 -9.76 5.86 -1.89
N ALA A 375 -9.84 7.10 -2.39
CA ALA A 375 -9.63 7.43 -3.80
C ALA A 375 -9.25 8.91 -3.99
N GLY A 376 -8.79 9.29 -5.19
CA GLY A 376 -8.54 10.70 -5.51
C GLY A 376 -9.83 11.53 -5.52
N ALA A 377 -9.76 12.81 -5.16
CA ALA A 377 -10.94 13.70 -5.12
C ALA A 377 -11.74 13.75 -6.44
N ALA A 378 -11.04 13.62 -7.58
CA ALA A 378 -11.67 13.55 -8.90
C ALA A 378 -12.63 12.35 -9.06
N PHE A 379 -12.40 11.22 -8.38
CA PHE A 379 -13.32 10.09 -8.40
C PHE A 379 -14.66 10.49 -7.77
N PHE A 380 -14.63 10.99 -6.53
CA PHE A 380 -15.84 11.42 -5.81
C PHE A 380 -16.61 12.52 -6.55
N ALA A 381 -15.90 13.50 -7.11
CA ALA A 381 -16.51 14.56 -7.91
C ALA A 381 -17.22 14.03 -9.17
N ASN A 382 -16.65 13.01 -9.83
CA ASN A 382 -17.27 12.38 -10.98
C ASN A 382 -18.47 11.50 -10.61
N CYS A 383 -18.42 10.78 -9.47
CA CYS A 383 -19.58 10.06 -8.95
C CYS A 383 -20.77 11.01 -8.69
N MET A 384 -20.49 12.14 -8.03
CA MET A 384 -21.49 13.19 -7.79
C MET A 384 -22.06 13.73 -9.10
N LYS A 385 -21.20 14.13 -10.05
CA LYS A 385 -21.61 14.68 -11.34
C LYS A 385 -22.44 13.69 -12.16
N ALA A 386 -22.17 12.40 -12.04
CA ALA A 386 -22.91 11.34 -12.70
C ALA A 386 -24.27 11.04 -12.05
N GLY A 387 -24.60 11.65 -10.91
CA GLY A 387 -25.82 11.36 -10.16
C GLY A 387 -25.84 9.92 -9.64
N LEU A 388 -24.69 9.39 -9.21
CA LEU A 388 -24.60 8.04 -8.67
C LEU A 388 -25.44 7.94 -7.38
N GLU A 389 -26.24 6.88 -7.27
CA GLU A 389 -26.95 6.52 -6.06
C GLU A 389 -26.29 5.30 -5.40
N LEU A 390 -25.67 5.49 -4.24
CA LEU A 390 -24.91 4.43 -3.55
C LEU A 390 -25.79 3.26 -3.11
N SER A 391 -27.10 3.49 -2.93
CA SER A 391 -28.10 2.43 -2.66
C SER A 391 -28.18 1.38 -3.77
N GLN A 392 -27.68 1.69 -4.96
CA GLN A 392 -27.61 0.76 -6.11
C GLN A 392 -26.28 0.01 -6.18
N CYS A 393 -25.34 0.27 -5.27
CA CYS A 393 -23.99 -0.31 -5.29
C CYS A 393 -23.82 -1.52 -4.34
N GLY A 394 -24.89 -1.99 -3.70
CA GLY A 394 -24.85 -3.10 -2.74
C GLY A 394 -24.73 -2.63 -1.28
N ASP A 395 -24.33 -3.54 -0.40
CA ASP A 395 -24.19 -3.24 1.03
C ASP A 395 -22.86 -2.54 1.34
N LEU A 396 -22.95 -1.24 1.60
CA LEU A 396 -21.82 -0.40 1.99
C LEU A 396 -21.81 -0.07 3.49
N THR A 397 -22.67 -0.70 4.31
CA THR A 397 -22.80 -0.38 5.75
C THR A 397 -21.53 -0.64 6.54
N ARG A 398 -20.63 -1.48 6.00
CA ARG A 398 -19.29 -1.73 6.58
C ARG A 398 -18.30 -0.59 6.37
N VAL A 399 -18.50 0.25 5.36
CA VAL A 399 -17.60 1.39 5.10
C VAL A 399 -17.83 2.44 6.18
N ARG A 400 -16.79 2.65 6.99
CA ARG A 400 -16.79 3.62 8.10
C ARG A 400 -15.95 4.86 7.82
N ALA A 401 -15.10 4.80 6.81
CA ALA A 401 -14.16 5.85 6.47
C ALA A 401 -13.99 6.00 4.97
N LEU A 402 -13.94 7.25 4.51
CA LEU A 402 -13.61 7.65 3.15
C LEU A 402 -12.30 8.43 3.14
N GLY A 403 -11.32 7.97 2.39
CA GLY A 403 -10.04 8.64 2.22
C GLY A 403 -9.97 9.43 0.92
N THR A 404 -9.39 10.62 0.96
CA THR A 404 -9.12 11.40 -0.25
C THR A 404 -7.80 12.15 -0.21
N THR A 405 -7.13 12.25 -1.37
CA THR A 405 -5.88 13.00 -1.52
C THR A 405 -5.63 13.41 -2.97
N GLY A 406 -4.48 14.04 -3.22
CA GLY A 406 -4.03 14.54 -4.52
C GLY A 406 -4.48 15.99 -4.73
N SER A 407 -5.74 16.18 -5.11
CA SER A 407 -6.36 17.52 -5.18
C SER A 407 -7.31 17.74 -4.01
N PRO A 408 -7.57 18.99 -3.58
CA PRO A 408 -8.58 19.27 -2.57
C PRO A 408 -9.95 18.70 -2.98
N LEU A 409 -10.61 18.02 -2.05
CA LEU A 409 -12.01 17.61 -2.22
C LEU A 409 -12.90 18.85 -2.08
N SER A 410 -13.86 19.02 -3.00
CA SER A 410 -14.82 20.12 -2.89
C SER A 410 -15.82 19.86 -1.77
N GLU A 411 -16.26 20.92 -1.10
CA GLU A 411 -17.32 20.85 -0.10
C GLU A 411 -18.59 20.18 -0.65
N GLU A 412 -18.95 20.48 -1.90
CA GLU A 412 -20.11 19.89 -2.57
C GLU A 412 -20.00 18.36 -2.67
N ALA A 413 -18.85 17.84 -3.12
CA ALA A 413 -18.62 16.40 -3.25
C ALA A 413 -18.61 15.70 -1.89
N GLN A 414 -18.00 16.33 -0.87
CA GLN A 414 -18.00 15.80 0.48
C GLN A 414 -19.41 15.75 1.09
N ARG A 415 -20.20 16.83 0.93
CA ARG A 415 -21.59 16.87 1.39
C ARG A 415 -22.46 15.84 0.67
N TRP A 416 -22.31 15.70 -0.65
CA TRP A 416 -23.00 14.68 -1.44
C TRP A 416 -22.70 13.27 -0.91
N GLY A 417 -21.43 12.90 -0.77
CA GLY A 417 -21.07 11.56 -0.30
C GLY A 417 -21.51 11.30 1.14
N THR A 418 -21.43 12.31 2.02
CA THR A 418 -21.96 12.22 3.40
C THR A 418 -23.46 11.95 3.42
N GLN A 419 -24.23 12.65 2.58
CA GLN A 419 -25.67 12.43 2.46
C GLN A 419 -26.01 11.05 1.89
N GLN A 420 -25.25 10.58 0.91
CA GLN A 420 -25.42 9.24 0.35
C GLN A 420 -25.22 8.15 1.40
N PHE A 421 -24.16 8.22 2.22
CA PHE A 421 -23.95 7.27 3.32
C PHE A 421 -24.97 7.40 4.45
N ALA A 422 -25.42 8.61 4.77
CA ALA A 422 -26.51 8.81 5.73
C ALA A 422 -27.80 8.09 5.30
N GLN A 423 -28.13 8.11 4.00
CA GLN A 423 -29.28 7.38 3.45
C GLN A 423 -29.12 5.85 3.53
N LEU A 424 -27.89 5.35 3.58
CA LEU A 424 -27.59 3.92 3.77
C LEU A 424 -27.60 3.50 5.25
N GLY A 425 -27.82 4.42 6.18
CA GLY A 425 -27.80 4.14 7.62
C GLY A 425 -26.45 4.39 8.30
N THR A 426 -25.51 5.04 7.62
CA THR A 426 -24.20 5.44 8.17
C THR A 426 -24.09 6.98 8.21
N PRO A 427 -24.83 7.67 9.09
CA PRO A 427 -24.87 9.14 9.12
C PRO A 427 -23.54 9.78 9.56
N ASP A 428 -22.71 9.04 10.28
CA ASP A 428 -21.43 9.50 10.84
C ASP A 428 -20.24 9.01 10.00
N ILE A 429 -20.38 8.96 8.67
CA ILE A 429 -19.28 8.58 7.78
C ILE A 429 -18.11 9.57 7.96
N TRP A 430 -16.93 9.04 8.26
CA TRP A 430 -15.76 9.87 8.49
C TRP A 430 -14.97 10.09 7.20
N TRP A 431 -14.57 11.34 6.94
CA TRP A 431 -13.73 11.71 5.80
C TRP A 431 -12.30 11.98 6.25
N CYS A 432 -11.37 11.11 5.86
CA CYS A 432 -9.94 11.32 5.99
C CYS A 432 -9.42 12.09 4.76
N ASN A 433 -9.50 13.42 4.82
CA ASN A 433 -8.97 14.31 3.80
C ASN A 433 -7.47 14.54 4.05
N MET A 434 -6.60 13.88 3.27
CA MET A 434 -5.16 13.90 3.48
C MET A 434 -4.40 14.77 2.50
N SER A 435 -3.30 15.34 2.98
CA SER A 435 -2.30 16.02 2.15
C SER A 435 -0.92 15.43 2.43
N GLY A 436 -0.53 14.52 1.55
CA GLY A 436 0.79 13.89 1.55
C GLY A 436 1.57 14.12 0.27
N GLY A 437 2.73 13.47 0.21
CA GLY A 437 3.67 13.70 -0.88
C GLY A 437 4.67 12.56 -1.06
N THR A 438 5.13 12.44 -2.30
CA THR A 438 6.14 11.47 -2.70
C THR A 438 7.47 11.69 -1.96
N ASP A 439 7.82 12.94 -1.62
CA ASP A 439 9.11 13.31 -1.02
C ASP A 439 9.44 12.57 0.28
N PHE A 440 8.44 12.27 1.10
CA PHE A 440 8.63 11.59 2.39
C PHE A 440 7.72 10.37 2.57
N ALA A 441 6.98 9.97 1.52
CA ALA A 441 6.07 8.83 1.52
C ALA A 441 5.12 8.80 2.74
N GLY A 442 4.58 9.97 3.08
CA GLY A 442 3.64 10.17 4.19
C GLY A 442 2.78 11.41 3.97
N ALA A 443 2.13 11.88 5.03
CA ALA A 443 1.29 13.08 5.01
C ALA A 443 1.70 14.13 6.05
N PHE A 444 1.64 15.41 5.66
CA PHE A 444 1.74 16.52 6.61
C PHE A 444 0.40 16.80 7.29
N ILE A 445 -0.69 16.54 6.58
CA ILE A 445 -2.06 16.65 7.08
C ILE A 445 -2.69 15.27 6.91
N GLY A 446 -3.02 14.64 8.04
CA GLY A 446 -3.72 13.36 8.11
C GLY A 446 -5.10 13.51 8.76
N GLY A 447 -5.83 12.41 8.85
CA GLY A 447 -7.09 12.35 9.57
C GLY A 447 -6.91 12.33 11.09
N ASN A 448 -7.96 12.70 11.82
CA ASN A 448 -8.13 12.34 13.22
C ASN A 448 -9.62 12.08 13.45
N ARG A 449 -9.96 10.83 13.75
CA ARG A 449 -11.36 10.42 13.91
C ARG A 449 -12.05 10.97 15.16
N ASP A 450 -11.27 11.45 16.14
CA ASP A 450 -11.80 12.11 17.33
C ASP A 450 -12.06 13.61 17.12
N LEU A 451 -11.75 14.16 15.94
CA LEU A 451 -12.03 15.55 15.57
C LEU A 451 -13.16 15.63 14.52
N PRO A 452 -13.91 16.76 14.48
CA PRO A 452 -15.02 16.97 13.53
C PRO A 452 -14.64 16.89 12.05
#